data_AF-A0A442GTK4-F1
#
_entry.id   AF-A0A442GTK4-F1
#
_cell.length_a   1.000
_cell.length_b   1.000
_cell.length_c   1.000
_cell.angle_alpha   90.00
_cell.angle_beta   90.00
_cell.angle_gamma   90.00
#
_symmetry.space_group_name_H-M   'P 1'
#
loop_
_entity.id
_entity.type
_entity.pdbx_description
1 polymer ?
#
loop_
_entity_poly.entity_id
_entity_poly.type
_entity_poly.pdbx_seq_one_letter_code
_entity_poly.pdbx_strand_id
1 'polypeptide(L)'
;MLINHRAAKWLAAIAPGANIAARNNSVLGVLHAVKSGIGIAPLPTTIADMDDDLVRILPPVPELTRGWYLLTHPELRQTPRIRAFFDFVVEKLDMVRPILMG
;
A
#
# COMPACT_ATOMS: atom_id res chain seq x y z
N MET A 1 -7.37 -9.57 -13.94
CA MET A 1 -6.27 -10.07 -13.07
C MET A 1 -6.22 -9.45 -11.66
N LEU A 2 -7.25 -8.76 -11.15
CA LEU A 2 -7.25 -8.20 -9.77
C LEU A 2 -8.04 -9.03 -8.74
N ILE A 3 -8.69 -10.11 -9.17
CA ILE A 3 -9.57 -10.95 -8.32
C ILE A 3 -8.87 -11.51 -7.07
N ASN A 4 -7.55 -11.73 -7.14
CA ASN A 4 -6.80 -12.25 -6.00
C ASN A 4 -6.17 -11.18 -5.10
N HIS A 5 -6.31 -9.90 -5.43
CA HIS A 5 -5.81 -8.84 -4.56
C HIS A 5 -6.65 -8.77 -3.29
N ARG A 6 -6.01 -8.83 -2.11
CA ARG A 6 -6.71 -8.87 -0.82
C ARG A 6 -7.72 -7.73 -0.60
N ALA A 7 -7.46 -6.53 -1.13
CA ALA A 7 -8.40 -5.41 -0.98
C ALA A 7 -9.69 -5.65 -1.75
N ALA A 8 -9.60 -6.31 -2.92
CA ALA A 8 -10.77 -6.74 -3.68
C ALA A 8 -11.52 -7.87 -2.95
N LYS A 9 -10.80 -8.82 -2.35
CA LYS A 9 -11.41 -9.89 -1.52
C LYS A 9 -12.11 -9.33 -0.28
N TRP A 10 -11.45 -8.42 0.43
CA TRP A 10 -11.99 -7.75 1.60
C TRP A 10 -13.24 -6.94 1.25
N LEU A 11 -13.20 -6.15 0.17
CA LEU A 11 -14.37 -5.37 -0.28
C LEU A 11 -15.55 -6.29 -0.64
N ALA A 12 -15.30 -7.40 -1.34
CA ALA A 12 -16.33 -8.37 -1.68
C ALA A 12 -16.94 -9.06 -0.43
N ALA A 13 -16.13 -9.25 0.62
CA ALA A 13 -16.59 -9.85 1.87
C ALA A 13 -17.43 -8.87 2.71
N ILE A 14 -17.00 -7.62 2.84
CA ILE A 14 -17.70 -6.62 3.68
C ILE A 14 -18.89 -5.96 2.96
N ALA A 15 -18.90 -5.97 1.63
CA ALA A 15 -19.92 -5.32 0.82
C ALA A 15 -20.26 -6.16 -0.44
N PRO A 16 -20.84 -7.36 -0.30
CA PRO A 16 -21.06 -8.31 -1.41
C PRO A 16 -22.02 -7.80 -2.50
N GLY A 17 -22.88 -6.82 -2.18
CA GLY A 17 -23.80 -6.19 -3.13
C GLY A 17 -23.35 -4.81 -3.62
N ALA A 18 -22.13 -4.35 -3.28
CA ALA A 18 -21.68 -3.03 -3.68
C ALA A 18 -21.49 -2.93 -5.20
N ASN A 19 -21.96 -1.83 -5.79
CA ASN A 19 -21.66 -1.51 -7.18
C ASN A 19 -20.19 -1.10 -7.32
N ILE A 20 -19.44 -1.78 -8.20
CA ILE A 20 -18.04 -1.47 -8.46
C ILE A 20 -17.95 -0.43 -9.57
N ALA A 21 -17.86 0.85 -9.18
CA ALA A 21 -17.79 1.98 -10.12
C ALA A 21 -16.50 1.99 -10.97
N ALA A 22 -15.38 1.51 -10.42
CA ALA A 22 -14.09 1.45 -11.12
C ALA A 22 -13.17 0.34 -10.57
N ARG A 23 -12.21 -0.09 -11.39
CA ARG A 23 -11.12 -1.00 -10.99
C ARG A 23 -9.79 -0.48 -11.50
N ASN A 24 -8.81 -0.38 -10.60
CA ASN A 24 -7.45 0.07 -10.91
C ASN A 24 -6.42 -0.96 -10.43
N ASN A 25 -5.30 -1.07 -11.14
CA ASN A 25 -4.18 -1.94 -10.79
C ASN A 25 -3.02 -1.21 -10.09
N SER A 26 -3.20 0.08 -9.77
CA SER A 26 -2.24 0.89 -9.03
C SER A 26 -2.94 1.62 -7.89
N VAL A 27 -2.21 1.89 -6.80
CA VAL A 27 -2.74 2.67 -5.66
C VAL A 27 -3.13 4.09 -6.10
N LEU A 28 -2.29 4.75 -6.90
CA LEU A 28 -2.56 6.10 -7.40
C LEU A 28 -3.80 6.14 -8.30
N GLY A 29 -4.06 5.09 -9.08
CA GLY A 29 -5.30 4.99 -9.86
C GLY A 29 -6.54 4.90 -8.98
N VAL A 30 -6.48 4.14 -7.87
CA VAL A 30 -7.57 4.11 -6.88
C VAL A 30 -7.72 5.47 -6.19
N LEU A 31 -6.63 6.12 -5.81
CA LEU A 31 -6.63 7.45 -5.20
C LEU A 31 -7.35 8.47 -6.08
N HIS A 32 -6.95 8.60 -7.35
CA HIS A 32 -7.58 9.55 -8.28
C HIS A 32 -9.04 9.21 -8.57
N ALA A 33 -9.42 7.93 -8.58
CA ALA A 33 -10.83 7.53 -8.67
C ALA A 33 -11.63 7.97 -7.44
N VAL A 34 -11.10 7.84 -6.23
CA VAL A 34 -11.80 8.36 -5.04
C VAL A 34 -11.91 9.89 -5.12
N LYS A 35 -10.83 10.59 -5.49
CA LYS A 35 -10.82 12.06 -5.62
C LYS A 35 -11.77 12.60 -6.69
N SER A 36 -12.09 11.83 -7.74
CA SER A 36 -13.09 12.24 -8.73
C SER A 36 -14.53 12.11 -8.22
N GLY A 37 -14.73 11.59 -7.00
CA GLY A 37 -16.04 11.48 -6.37
C GLY A 37 -16.88 10.30 -6.85
N ILE A 38 -16.33 9.37 -7.64
CA ILE A 38 -17.11 8.24 -8.18
C ILE A 38 -17.36 7.12 -7.16
N GLY A 39 -16.74 7.18 -5.98
CA GLY A 39 -16.97 6.21 -4.91
C GLY A 39 -15.94 6.25 -3.78
N ILE A 40 -16.00 5.25 -2.91
CA ILE A 40 -15.10 5.04 -1.76
C ILE A 40 -14.24 3.78 -1.97
N ALA A 41 -13.02 3.78 -1.44
CA ALA A 41 -12.12 2.63 -1.57
C ALA A 41 -11.13 2.54 -0.40
N PRO A 42 -10.63 1.33 -0.07
CA PRO A 42 -9.49 1.20 0.83
C PRO A 42 -8.22 1.75 0.17
N LEU A 43 -7.55 2.66 0.87
CA LEU A 43 -6.28 3.28 0.46
C LEU A 43 -5.22 3.06 1.56
N PRO A 44 -3.92 2.99 1.22
CA PRO A 44 -2.86 3.08 2.22
C PRO A 44 -2.98 4.40 2.98
N THR A 45 -3.01 4.33 4.31
CA THR A 45 -3.10 5.51 5.19
C THR A 45 -1.97 6.49 4.92
N THR A 46 -0.80 5.97 4.60
CA THR A 46 0.41 6.73 4.32
C THR A 46 0.33 7.66 3.13
N ILE A 47 -0.54 7.35 2.17
CA ILE A 47 -0.79 8.20 1.00
C ILE A 47 -2.06 9.01 1.22
N ALA A 48 -3.11 8.40 1.74
CA ALA A 48 -4.41 9.05 1.90
C ALA A 48 -4.42 10.13 2.99
N ASP A 49 -3.64 9.98 4.07
CA ASP A 49 -3.57 10.94 5.17
C ASP A 49 -2.79 12.21 4.80
N MET A 50 -2.04 12.19 3.70
CA MET A 50 -1.33 13.35 3.17
C MET A 50 -2.18 14.19 2.21
N ASP A 51 -3.42 13.77 1.93
CA ASP A 51 -4.30 14.41 0.95
C ASP A 51 -5.51 15.03 1.65
N ASP A 52 -5.53 16.36 1.77
CA ASP A 52 -6.57 17.11 2.48
C ASP A 52 -7.95 17.03 1.80
N ASP A 53 -8.02 16.60 0.53
CA ASP A 53 -9.28 16.41 -0.19
C ASP A 53 -9.96 15.08 0.17
N LEU A 54 -9.29 14.22 0.95
CA LEU A 54 -9.81 12.93 1.35
C LEU A 54 -10.27 12.93 2.81
N VAL A 55 -11.38 12.24 3.04
CA VAL A 55 -11.89 11.99 4.39
C VAL A 55 -11.83 10.49 4.68
N ARG A 56 -11.14 10.14 5.76
CA ARG A 56 -11.15 8.78 6.29
C ARG A 56 -12.51 8.49 6.94
N ILE A 57 -13.24 7.52 6.39
CA ILE A 57 -14.57 7.11 6.89
C ILE A 57 -14.57 5.80 7.71
N LEU A 58 -13.46 5.06 7.70
CA LEU A 58 -13.27 3.82 8.45
C LEU A 58 -11.89 3.83 9.14
N PRO A 59 -11.74 3.21 10.31
CA PRO A 59 -10.42 3.03 10.91
C PRO A 59 -9.51 2.16 10.01
N PRO A 60 -8.17 2.20 10.20
CA PRO A 60 -7.26 1.33 9.49
C PRO A 60 -7.67 -0.15 9.62
N VAL A 61 -7.79 -0.84 8.49
CA VAL A 61 -8.29 -2.21 8.42
C VAL A 61 -7.12 -3.19 8.64
N PRO A 62 -7.08 -3.93 9.78
CA PRO A 62 -5.94 -4.78 10.11
C PRO A 62 -5.59 -5.82 9.04
N GLU A 63 -6.60 -6.42 8.41
CA GLU A 63 -6.48 -7.42 7.34
C GLU A 63 -5.82 -6.85 6.06
N LEU A 64 -5.83 -5.52 5.92
CA LEU A 64 -5.20 -4.81 4.81
C LEU A 64 -3.82 -4.26 5.15
N THR A 65 -3.26 -4.55 6.32
CA THR A 65 -1.90 -4.13 6.70
C THR A 65 -0.84 -4.85 5.84
N ARG A 66 0.31 -4.20 5.56
CA ARG A 66 1.49 -4.83 4.92
C ARG A 66 2.71 -4.67 5.79
N GLY A 67 3.50 -5.74 5.86
CA GLY A 67 4.91 -5.63 6.16
C GLY A 67 5.65 -5.07 4.94
N TRP A 68 6.65 -4.23 5.21
CA TRP A 68 7.66 -3.86 4.23
C TRP A 68 8.85 -4.80 4.37
N TYR A 69 9.39 -5.23 3.23
CA TYR A 69 10.46 -6.21 3.20
C TYR A 69 11.60 -5.68 2.33
N LEU A 70 12.81 -5.72 2.88
CA LEU A 70 14.03 -5.52 2.13
C LEU A 70 14.57 -6.90 1.71
N LEU A 71 14.49 -7.20 0.42
CA LEU A 71 14.74 -8.54 -0.12
C LEU A 71 15.79 -8.51 -1.23
N THR A 72 16.56 -9.58 -1.32
CA THR A 72 17.49 -9.88 -2.42
C THR A 72 17.62 -11.39 -2.54
N HIS A 73 18.08 -11.88 -3.69
CA HIS A 73 18.38 -13.30 -3.86
C HIS A 73 19.49 -13.73 -2.88
N PRO A 74 19.41 -14.93 -2.25
CA PRO A 74 20.39 -15.35 -1.25
C PRO A 74 21.84 -15.27 -1.72
N GLU A 75 22.11 -15.63 -2.98
CA GLU A 75 23.43 -15.60 -3.60
C GLU A 75 23.97 -14.16 -3.73
N LEU A 76 23.06 -13.21 -3.96
CA LEU A 76 23.39 -11.80 -4.12
C LEU A 76 23.61 -11.08 -2.79
N ARG A 77 23.16 -11.64 -1.66
CA ARG A 77 23.24 -11.00 -0.34
C ARG A 77 24.66 -10.66 0.09
N GLN A 78 25.66 -11.44 -0.35
CA GLN A 78 27.08 -11.18 -0.05
C GLN A 78 27.77 -10.27 -1.08
N THR A 79 27.08 -9.86 -2.14
CA THR A 79 27.66 -8.93 -3.12
C THR A 79 27.94 -7.59 -2.43
N PRO A 80 29.16 -7.04 -2.48
CA PRO A 80 29.55 -5.87 -1.68
C PRO A 80 28.59 -4.69 -1.77
N ARG A 81 28.11 -4.34 -2.99
CA ARG A 81 27.17 -3.23 -3.20
C ARG A 81 25.79 -3.48 -2.57
N ILE A 82 25.34 -4.73 -2.53
CA ILE A 82 24.03 -5.12 -1.98
C ILE A 82 24.13 -5.17 -0.47
N ARG A 83 25.19 -5.79 0.06
CA ARG A 83 25.52 -5.77 1.49
C ARG A 83 25.53 -4.34 2.04
N ALA A 84 26.28 -3.45 1.39
CA ALA A 84 26.38 -2.05 1.80
C ALA A 84 25.03 -1.33 1.80
N PHE A 85 24.17 -1.57 0.81
CA PHE A 85 22.82 -1.00 0.79
C PHE A 85 21.94 -1.53 1.94
N PHE A 86 21.98 -2.84 2.19
CA PHE A 86 21.25 -3.44 3.31
C PHE A 86 21.72 -2.89 4.64
N ASP A 87 23.03 -2.84 4.86
CA ASP A 87 23.62 -2.29 6.08
C ASP A 87 23.21 -0.81 6.27
N PHE A 88 23.25 -0.01 5.20
CA PHE A 88 22.77 1.39 5.23
C PHE A 88 21.28 1.51 5.59
N VAL A 89 20.41 0.74 4.94
CA VAL A 89 18.95 0.82 5.20
C VAL A 89 18.64 0.40 6.64
N VAL A 90 19.34 -0.60 7.17
CA VAL A 90 19.18 -1.05 8.56
C VAL A 90 19.73 0.00 9.53
N GLU A 91 20.92 0.55 9.28
CA GLU A 91 21.52 1.58 10.13
C GLU A 91 20.67 2.86 10.17
N LYS A 92 20.08 3.24 9.03
CA LYS A 92 19.25 4.43 8.89
C LYS A 92 17.75 4.13 8.92
N LEU A 93 17.34 3.02 9.54
CA LEU A 93 15.96 2.56 9.47
C LEU A 93 14.95 3.63 9.90
N ASP A 94 15.23 4.39 10.96
CA ASP A 94 14.32 5.44 11.43
C ASP A 94 14.17 6.60 10.44
N MET A 95 15.23 6.93 9.71
CA MET A 95 15.20 7.94 8.63
C MET A 95 14.48 7.41 7.40
N VAL A 96 14.70 6.14 7.07
CA VAL A 96 14.21 5.52 5.83
C VAL A 96 12.76 5.04 5.98
N ARG A 97 12.33 4.71 7.19
CA ARG A 97 11.00 4.16 7.49
C ARG A 97 9.87 5.08 7.02
N PRO A 98 9.82 6.39 7.31
CA PRO A 98 8.77 7.27 6.79
C PRO A 98 8.78 7.38 5.26
N ILE A 99 9.94 7.25 4.61
CA ILE A 99 10.03 7.36 3.15
C ILE A 99 9.54 6.08 2.47
N LEU A 100 9.93 4.91 2.99
CA LEU A 100 9.57 3.63 2.41
C LEU A 100 8.18 3.17 2.83
N MET A 101 7.80 3.42 4.07
CA MET A 101 6.55 2.92 4.64
C MET A 101 5.46 3.98 4.64
N GLY A 102 5.84 5.26 4.50
CA GLY A 102 5.04 6.44 4.81
C GLY A 102 5.13 6.84 6.27
#